data_AF-A0A086B1V5-F1
#
_entry.id   AF-A0A086B1V5-F1
#
_cell.length_a   1.000
_cell.length_b   1.000
_cell.length_c   1.000
_cell.angle_alpha   90.00
_cell.angle_beta   90.00
_cell.angle_gamma   90.00
#
_symmetry.space_group_name_H-M   'P 1'
#
loop_
_entity.id
_entity.type
_entity.pdbx_description
1 polymer ?
#
loop_
_entity_poly.entity_id
_entity_poly.type
_entity_poly.pdbx_seq_one_letter_code
_entity_poly.pdbx_strand_id
1 'polypeptide(L)'
;MWTLLKIPDAAIGAIIAAIIGAGISILTILTKDFWFPILTEKRSSKAKRRQTFRKYANPLMMSSVALLYRIKEIFFRGYFLLDVTPKNFYNNYKYVSSVYRILALIGWIRASKIELSHIEVDTTDDYQQLEKAITGFEKSLADGEHIEQSILENLAKHWNLKIDKLQSEQRNKLGVDIEKAIDELCFKENVEIALNLSDEGKKCLAKEVCHLICTTINSPKIDIEVINETVKTVIREMSRVEAWIFRDWQSALGDMMIKKASNDTDRKFEVIGFKEFEQIYFSEEPEDKKWIERIDRLFKNLDVSIDDRFDARTQQFRNIYNATYNLLEAYSKVKTSNIHLTANALKDLKQL
;
A
#
# COMPACT_ATOMS: atom_id res chain seq x y z
N MET A 1 -63.60 3.85 -59.11
CA MET A 1 -63.41 2.39 -59.16
C MET A 1 -61.91 2.16 -59.16
N TRP A 2 -61.32 1.83 -58.01
CA TRP A 2 -59.86 1.69 -57.87
C TRP A 2 -59.43 0.36 -58.52
N THR A 3 -58.70 0.44 -59.62
CA THR A 3 -58.01 -0.71 -60.22
C THR A 3 -56.85 -1.10 -59.31
N LEU A 4 -57.02 -2.23 -58.60
CA LEU A 4 -55.93 -2.89 -57.87
C LEU A 4 -54.85 -3.30 -58.86
N LEU A 5 -53.74 -2.56 -58.90
CA LEU A 5 -52.52 -2.95 -59.61
C LEU A 5 -52.02 -4.28 -59.05
N LYS A 6 -52.11 -5.35 -59.84
CA LYS A 6 -51.42 -6.60 -59.54
C LYS A 6 -49.93 -6.40 -59.82
N ILE A 7 -49.13 -6.40 -58.76
CA ILE A 7 -47.68 -6.40 -58.87
C ILE A 7 -47.26 -7.75 -59.50
N PRO A 8 -46.42 -7.76 -60.56
CA PRO A 8 -45.94 -8.99 -61.17
C PRO A 8 -45.15 -9.82 -60.15
N ASP A 9 -45.30 -11.14 -60.14
CA ASP A 9 -44.58 -12.03 -59.21
C ASP A 9 -43.05 -11.85 -59.27
N ALA A 10 -42.52 -11.50 -60.45
CA ALA A 10 -41.12 -11.16 -60.65
C ALA A 10 -40.67 -9.91 -59.87
N ALA A 11 -41.55 -8.91 -59.72
CA ALA A 11 -41.27 -7.70 -58.94
C ALA A 11 -41.31 -7.98 -57.42
N ILE A 12 -42.20 -8.89 -56.97
CA ILE A 12 -42.21 -9.35 -55.57
C ILE A 12 -40.90 -10.07 -55.22
N GLY A 13 -40.43 -10.97 -56.09
CA GLY A 13 -39.15 -11.65 -55.92
C GLY A 13 -37.95 -10.69 -55.87
N ALA A 14 -37.94 -9.67 -56.73
CA ALA A 14 -36.89 -8.64 -56.74
C ALA A 14 -36.87 -7.79 -55.45
N ILE A 15 -38.04 -7.41 -54.94
CA ILE A 15 -38.16 -6.65 -53.68
C ILE A 15 -37.65 -7.47 -52.49
N ILE A 16 -38.02 -8.76 -52.40
CA ILE A 16 -37.56 -9.66 -51.34
C ILE A 16 -36.02 -9.82 -51.41
N ALA A 17 -35.47 -10.05 -52.60
CA ALA A 17 -34.03 -10.17 -52.80
C ALA A 17 -33.28 -8.88 -52.41
N ALA A 18 -33.82 -7.71 -52.73
CA ALA A 18 -33.24 -6.42 -52.37
C ALA A 18 -33.25 -6.18 -50.85
N ILE A 19 -34.34 -6.55 -50.15
CA ILE A 19 -34.45 -6.43 -48.69
C ILE A 19 -33.45 -7.38 -48.00
N ILE A 20 -33.35 -8.62 -48.46
CA ILE A 20 -32.39 -9.59 -47.93
C ILE A 20 -30.95 -9.10 -48.17
N GLY A 21 -30.65 -8.61 -49.38
CA GLY A 21 -29.33 -8.06 -49.73
C GLY A 21 -28.95 -6.84 -48.88
N ALA A 22 -29.88 -5.91 -48.66
CA ALA A 22 -29.68 -4.75 -47.79
C ALA A 22 -29.49 -5.18 -46.32
N GLY A 23 -30.29 -6.14 -45.84
CA GLY A 23 -30.18 -6.69 -44.49
C GLY A 23 -28.83 -7.37 -44.24
N ILE A 24 -28.35 -8.20 -45.18
CA ILE A 24 -27.03 -8.83 -45.11
C ILE A 24 -25.92 -7.78 -45.12
N SER A 25 -26.05 -6.72 -45.93
CA SER A 25 -25.06 -5.65 -46.01
C SER A 25 -24.96 -4.87 -44.69
N ILE A 26 -26.09 -4.50 -44.09
CA ILE A 26 -26.14 -3.83 -42.78
C ILE A 26 -25.56 -4.74 -41.70
N LEU A 27 -25.93 -6.02 -41.68
CA LEU A 27 -25.40 -6.98 -40.71
C LEU A 27 -23.88 -7.17 -40.88
N THR A 28 -23.39 -7.19 -42.12
CA THR A 28 -21.95 -7.29 -42.41
C THR A 28 -21.20 -6.07 -41.91
N ILE A 29 -21.74 -4.86 -42.10
CA ILE A 29 -21.16 -3.61 -41.57
C ILE A 29 -21.17 -3.63 -40.05
N LEU A 30 -22.30 -3.94 -39.40
CA LEU A 30 -22.38 -3.97 -37.93
C LEU A 30 -21.45 -5.02 -37.31
N THR A 31 -21.35 -6.20 -37.93
CA THR A 31 -20.47 -7.27 -37.41
C THR A 31 -18.99 -6.94 -37.64
N LYS A 32 -18.62 -6.51 -38.85
CA LYS A 32 -17.23 -6.25 -39.23
C LYS A 32 -16.68 -4.95 -38.66
N ASP A 33 -17.47 -3.87 -38.67
CA ASP A 33 -16.99 -2.52 -38.35
C ASP A 33 -17.29 -2.12 -36.91
N PHE A 34 -18.25 -2.78 -36.24
CA PHE A 34 -18.57 -2.48 -34.84
C PHE A 34 -18.20 -3.62 -33.88
N TRP A 35 -18.70 -4.84 -34.11
CA TRP A 35 -18.49 -5.93 -33.16
C TRP A 35 -17.06 -6.49 -33.20
N PHE A 36 -16.52 -6.72 -34.39
CA PHE A 36 -15.20 -7.32 -34.55
C PHE A 36 -14.07 -6.43 -33.99
N PRO A 37 -14.04 -5.10 -34.22
CA PRO A 37 -13.01 -4.23 -33.66
C PRO A 37 -13.10 -4.19 -32.13
N ILE A 38 -14.31 -4.04 -31.56
CA ILE A 38 -14.49 -4.05 -30.10
C ILE A 38 -14.03 -5.37 -29.49
N LEU A 39 -14.39 -6.51 -30.08
CA LEU A 39 -13.99 -7.82 -29.57
C LEU A 39 -12.49 -8.08 -29.72
N THR A 40 -11.89 -7.68 -30.83
CA THR A 40 -10.46 -7.86 -31.10
C THR A 40 -9.61 -6.91 -30.25
N GLU A 41 -10.02 -5.66 -30.07
CA GLU A 41 -9.38 -4.69 -29.19
C GLU A 41 -9.43 -5.16 -27.73
N LYS A 42 -10.60 -5.60 -27.24
CA LYS A 42 -10.70 -6.19 -25.89
C LYS A 42 -9.79 -7.40 -25.72
N ARG A 43 -9.70 -8.29 -26.70
CA ARG A 43 -8.81 -9.47 -26.65
C ARG A 43 -7.34 -9.07 -26.69
N SER A 44 -6.98 -8.14 -27.57
CA SER A 44 -5.61 -7.63 -27.73
C SER A 44 -5.13 -6.94 -26.45
N SER A 45 -5.96 -6.06 -25.89
CA SER A 45 -5.63 -5.36 -24.64
C SER A 45 -5.56 -6.32 -23.45
N LYS A 46 -6.42 -7.36 -23.37
CA LYS A 46 -6.28 -8.43 -22.35
C LYS A 46 -4.97 -9.18 -22.50
N ALA A 47 -4.58 -9.54 -23.73
CA ALA A 47 -3.31 -10.20 -24.01
C ALA A 47 -2.11 -9.31 -23.64
N LYS A 48 -2.17 -8.02 -23.94
CA LYS A 48 -1.14 -7.02 -23.60
C LYS A 48 -1.01 -6.84 -22.08
N ARG A 49 -2.12 -6.75 -21.35
CA ARG A 49 -2.11 -6.69 -19.88
C ARG A 49 -1.47 -7.92 -19.26
N ARG A 50 -1.88 -9.10 -19.74
CA ARG A 50 -1.31 -10.40 -19.35
C ARG A 50 0.19 -10.43 -19.62
N GLN A 51 0.63 -10.03 -20.81
CA GLN A 51 2.04 -9.96 -21.15
C GLN A 51 2.79 -8.99 -20.22
N THR A 52 2.21 -7.84 -19.90
CA THR A 52 2.81 -6.85 -18.98
C THR A 52 3.02 -7.45 -17.60
N PHE A 53 2.00 -8.06 -16.98
CA PHE A 53 2.18 -8.76 -15.70
C PHE A 53 3.25 -9.85 -15.77
N ARG A 54 3.30 -10.63 -16.85
CA ARG A 54 4.33 -11.65 -17.04
C ARG A 54 5.74 -11.07 -17.06
N LYS A 55 5.93 -9.95 -17.78
CA LYS A 55 7.22 -9.27 -17.88
C LYS A 55 7.75 -8.85 -16.51
N TYR A 56 6.89 -8.37 -15.61
CA TYR A 56 7.30 -7.93 -14.26
C TYR A 56 7.22 -9.01 -13.19
N ALA A 57 6.59 -10.16 -13.45
CA ALA A 57 6.41 -11.21 -12.45
C ALA A 57 7.74 -11.70 -11.84
N ASN A 58 8.73 -11.99 -12.67
CA ASN A 58 10.04 -12.47 -12.20
C ASN A 58 10.74 -11.46 -11.27
N PRO A 59 11.02 -10.20 -11.68
CA PRO A 59 11.68 -9.25 -10.80
C PRO A 59 10.87 -8.91 -9.54
N LEU A 60 9.53 -8.89 -9.61
CA LEU A 60 8.68 -8.71 -8.43
C LEU A 60 8.82 -9.87 -7.45
N MET A 61 8.73 -11.11 -7.92
CA MET A 61 8.91 -12.29 -7.06
C MET A 61 10.30 -12.30 -6.41
N MET A 62 11.36 -12.02 -7.17
CA MET A 62 12.72 -11.97 -6.64
C MET A 62 12.90 -10.87 -5.58
N SER A 63 12.32 -9.69 -5.82
CA SER A 63 12.37 -8.57 -4.87
C SER A 63 11.56 -8.86 -3.61
N SER A 64 10.39 -9.50 -3.74
CA SER A 64 9.59 -9.98 -2.60
C SER A 64 10.36 -10.98 -1.76
N VAL A 65 11.01 -11.99 -2.37
CA VAL A 65 11.84 -12.96 -1.65
C VAL A 65 12.99 -12.29 -0.92
N ALA A 66 13.70 -11.38 -1.60
CA ALA A 66 14.80 -10.63 -1.00
C ALA A 66 14.33 -9.81 0.22
N LEU A 67 13.18 -9.15 0.11
CA LEU A 67 12.59 -8.38 1.20
C LEU A 67 12.16 -9.28 2.37
N LEU A 68 11.47 -10.40 2.11
CA LEU A 68 11.05 -11.33 3.15
C LEU A 68 12.23 -11.84 3.98
N TYR A 69 13.32 -12.27 3.32
CA TYR A 69 14.53 -12.68 4.04
C TYR A 69 15.14 -11.55 4.86
N ARG A 70 15.12 -10.31 4.36
CA ARG A 70 15.65 -9.18 5.12
C ARG A 70 14.77 -8.82 6.32
N ILE A 71 13.46 -8.83 6.18
CA ILE A 71 12.56 -8.57 7.31
C ILE A 71 12.74 -9.66 8.38
N LYS A 72 12.85 -10.93 7.99
CA LYS A 72 13.24 -12.01 8.91
C LYS A 72 14.55 -11.71 9.62
N GLU A 73 15.59 -11.36 8.87
CA GLU A 73 16.87 -10.98 9.45
C GLU A 73 16.75 -9.81 10.42
N ILE A 74 15.90 -8.82 10.14
CA ILE A 74 15.61 -7.72 11.08
C ILE A 74 15.03 -8.29 12.38
N PHE A 75 13.98 -9.12 12.34
CA PHE A 75 13.42 -9.69 13.58
C PHE A 75 14.39 -10.59 14.37
N PHE A 76 15.34 -11.26 13.70
CA PHE A 76 16.34 -12.09 14.40
C PHE A 76 17.59 -11.31 14.86
N ARG A 77 18.01 -10.29 14.11
CA ARG A 77 19.31 -9.60 14.25
C ARG A 77 19.21 -8.10 13.92
N GLY A 78 18.14 -7.46 14.35
CA GLY A 78 17.80 -6.07 13.99
C GLY A 78 18.61 -4.99 14.71
N TYR A 79 19.62 -5.34 15.51
CA TYR A 79 20.41 -4.36 16.27
C TYR A 79 21.05 -3.28 15.38
N PHE A 80 21.32 -3.57 14.10
CA PHE A 80 21.84 -2.58 13.13
C PHE A 80 20.88 -1.43 12.82
N LEU A 81 19.63 -1.48 13.30
CA LEU A 81 18.65 -0.41 13.22
C LEU A 81 18.72 0.59 14.38
N LEU A 82 19.44 0.25 15.47
CA LEU A 82 19.54 1.07 16.67
C LEU A 82 20.63 2.15 16.56
N ASP A 83 20.35 3.34 17.08
CA ASP A 83 21.32 4.46 17.06
C ASP A 83 22.56 4.17 17.93
N VAL A 84 22.42 3.32 18.96
CA VAL A 84 23.52 2.92 19.85
C VAL A 84 24.49 1.92 19.20
N THR A 85 24.13 1.34 18.06
CA THR A 85 24.95 0.32 17.40
C THR A 85 26.18 0.94 16.71
N PRO A 86 27.38 0.34 16.85
CA PRO A 86 28.57 0.85 16.17
C PRO A 86 28.38 0.96 14.65
N LYS A 87 28.66 2.13 14.09
CA LYS A 87 28.58 2.42 12.64
C LYS A 87 29.77 1.85 11.86
N ASN A 88 30.04 0.56 12.02
CA ASN A 88 31.01 -0.15 11.19
C ASN A 88 30.43 -0.42 9.79
N PHE A 89 31.31 -0.77 8.85
CA PHE A 89 30.94 -1.03 7.45
C PHE A 89 29.81 -2.07 7.31
N TYR A 90 29.86 -3.14 8.10
CA TYR A 90 28.87 -4.22 8.06
C TYR A 90 27.48 -3.75 8.49
N ASN A 91 27.37 -3.04 9.62
CA ASN A 91 26.11 -2.52 10.13
C ASN A 91 25.52 -1.45 9.21
N ASN A 92 26.37 -0.56 8.68
CA ASN A 92 25.96 0.44 7.70
C ASN A 92 25.41 -0.21 6.42
N TYR A 93 26.14 -1.19 5.86
CA TYR A 93 25.64 -1.97 4.72
C TYR A 93 24.31 -2.65 5.03
N LYS A 94 24.17 -3.27 6.21
CA LYS A 94 22.91 -3.92 6.61
C LYS A 94 21.77 -2.93 6.68
N TYR A 95 21.97 -1.74 7.25
CA TYR A 95 20.96 -0.69 7.28
C TYR A 95 20.54 -0.26 5.87
N VAL A 96 21.49 0.24 5.08
CA VAL A 96 21.24 0.79 3.72
C VAL A 96 20.64 -0.26 2.80
N SER A 97 21.13 -1.50 2.86
CA SER A 97 20.60 -2.59 2.06
C SER A 97 19.18 -3.01 2.49
N SER A 98 18.75 -2.72 3.72
CA SER A 98 17.37 -2.94 4.15
C SER A 98 16.42 -1.92 3.53
N VAL A 99 16.81 -0.65 3.53
CA VAL A 99 16.08 0.44 2.86
C VAL A 99 15.95 0.13 1.37
N TYR A 100 17.06 -0.24 0.71
CA TYR A 100 17.07 -0.61 -0.71
C TYR A 100 16.05 -1.70 -1.04
N ARG A 101 15.91 -2.76 -0.23
CA ARG A 101 15.05 -3.91 -0.56
C ARG A 101 13.56 -3.54 -0.58
N ILE A 102 13.12 -2.68 0.34
CA ILE A 102 11.75 -2.14 0.32
C ILE A 102 11.57 -1.27 -0.92
N LEU A 103 12.50 -0.34 -1.15
CA LEU A 103 12.42 0.58 -2.28
C LEU A 103 12.49 -0.12 -3.64
N ALA A 104 13.28 -1.18 -3.76
CA ALA A 104 13.36 -1.97 -4.99
C ALA A 104 12.02 -2.65 -5.30
N LEU A 105 11.34 -3.21 -4.30
CA LEU A 105 10.01 -3.77 -4.48
C LEU A 105 8.98 -2.69 -4.86
N ILE A 106 9.02 -1.53 -4.20
CA ILE A 106 8.18 -0.37 -4.55
C ILE A 106 8.46 0.09 -6.00
N GLY A 107 9.72 0.16 -6.41
CA GLY A 107 10.14 0.51 -7.76
C GLY A 107 9.60 -0.46 -8.81
N TRP A 108 9.65 -1.78 -8.56
CA TRP A 108 9.08 -2.77 -9.47
C TRP A 108 7.56 -2.70 -9.55
N ILE A 109 6.89 -2.45 -8.42
CA ILE A 109 5.44 -2.21 -8.40
C ILE A 109 5.12 -0.97 -9.23
N ARG A 110 5.85 0.13 -9.02
CA ARG A 110 5.68 1.38 -9.75
C ARG A 110 5.88 1.23 -11.25
N ALA A 111 6.99 0.60 -11.67
CA ALA A 111 7.28 0.27 -13.06
C ALA A 111 6.12 -0.49 -13.73
N SER A 112 5.62 -1.53 -13.05
CA SER A 112 4.50 -2.32 -13.54
C SER A 112 3.21 -1.49 -13.68
N LYS A 113 2.90 -0.63 -12.71
CA LYS A 113 1.69 0.21 -12.71
C LYS A 113 1.73 1.26 -13.82
N ILE A 114 2.89 1.88 -14.07
CA ILE A 114 3.04 2.85 -15.17
C ILE A 114 2.79 2.16 -16.52
N GLU A 115 3.29 0.94 -16.74
CA GLU A 115 3.06 0.27 -18.02
C GLU A 115 1.61 -0.24 -18.15
N LEU A 116 0.97 -0.62 -17.04
CA LEU A 116 -0.41 -1.06 -16.99
C LEU A 116 -1.44 0.08 -17.15
N SER A 117 -1.12 1.31 -16.74
CA SER A 117 -2.04 2.46 -16.83
C SER A 117 -2.44 2.81 -18.27
N HIS A 118 -1.64 2.38 -19.25
CA HIS A 118 -1.91 2.54 -20.68
C HIS A 118 -2.78 1.42 -21.28
N ILE A 119 -3.38 0.55 -20.46
CA ILE A 119 -4.14 -0.63 -20.92
C ILE A 119 -5.54 -0.63 -20.29
N GLU A 120 -6.54 -0.15 -21.03
CA GLU A 120 -7.95 -0.13 -20.59
C GLU A 120 -8.63 -1.47 -20.85
N VAL A 121 -8.81 -2.33 -19.81
CA VAL A 121 -9.66 -3.54 -19.93
C VAL A 121 -10.19 -4.05 -18.60
N ASP A 122 -11.34 -4.72 -18.64
CA ASP A 122 -11.82 -5.59 -17.56
C ASP A 122 -10.81 -6.70 -17.22
N THR A 123 -10.43 -6.76 -15.95
CA THR A 123 -9.53 -7.76 -15.36
C THR A 123 -10.17 -9.14 -15.29
N THR A 124 -9.39 -10.20 -15.52
CA THR A 124 -9.78 -11.55 -15.10
C THR A 124 -9.51 -11.75 -13.60
N ASP A 125 -10.17 -12.71 -12.96
CA ASP A 125 -10.05 -13.00 -11.52
C ASP A 125 -8.59 -13.13 -11.04
N ASP A 126 -7.73 -13.83 -11.78
CA ASP A 126 -6.31 -13.99 -11.43
C ASP A 126 -5.56 -12.65 -11.31
N TYR A 127 -5.87 -11.67 -12.16
CA TYR A 127 -5.22 -10.35 -12.14
C TYR A 127 -5.83 -9.44 -11.06
N GLN A 128 -7.11 -9.61 -10.76
CA GLN A 128 -7.70 -8.94 -9.60
C GLN A 128 -7.03 -9.39 -8.30
N GLN A 129 -6.65 -10.66 -8.18
CA GLN A 129 -5.91 -11.15 -7.01
C GLN A 129 -4.52 -10.50 -6.92
N LEU A 130 -3.81 -10.34 -8.04
CA LEU A 130 -2.53 -9.63 -8.08
C LEU A 130 -2.68 -8.17 -7.66
N GLU A 131 -3.69 -7.46 -8.20
CA GLU A 131 -3.94 -6.07 -7.85
C GLU A 131 -4.33 -5.89 -6.39
N LYS A 132 -5.15 -6.80 -5.86
CA LYS A 132 -5.47 -6.85 -4.43
C LYS A 132 -4.21 -7.06 -3.59
N ALA A 133 -3.30 -7.95 -4.02
CA ALA A 133 -2.06 -8.19 -3.31
C ALA A 133 -1.11 -6.99 -3.35
N ILE A 134 -0.98 -6.33 -4.51
CA ILE A 134 -0.22 -5.06 -4.65
C ILE A 134 -0.82 -3.99 -3.73
N THR A 135 -2.14 -3.81 -3.78
CA THR A 135 -2.86 -2.83 -2.94
C THR A 135 -2.68 -3.14 -1.47
N GLY A 136 -2.67 -4.43 -1.08
CA GLY A 136 -2.40 -4.89 0.28
C GLY A 136 -0.99 -4.57 0.75
N PHE A 137 0.02 -4.77 -0.10
CA PHE A 137 1.40 -4.35 0.18
C PHE A 137 1.50 -2.83 0.36
N GLU A 138 0.98 -2.05 -0.58
CA GLU A 138 0.98 -0.59 -0.49
C GLU A 138 0.19 -0.08 0.73
N LYS A 139 -0.88 -0.79 1.14
CA LYS A 139 -1.66 -0.49 2.35
C LYS A 139 -0.84 -0.77 3.62
N SER A 140 -0.07 -1.84 3.65
CA SER A 140 0.80 -2.15 4.81
C SER A 140 1.87 -1.08 5.08
N LEU A 141 2.18 -0.24 4.08
CA LEU A 141 3.08 0.90 4.22
C LEU A 141 2.37 2.19 4.68
N ALA A 142 1.06 2.33 4.43
CA ALA A 142 0.32 3.60 4.56
C ALA A 142 -0.82 3.62 5.59
N ASP A 143 -1.23 2.48 6.13
CA ASP A 143 -2.44 2.40 6.98
C ASP A 143 -2.15 2.76 8.44
N GLY A 144 -2.87 3.75 8.97
CA GLY A 144 -2.82 4.21 10.38
C GLY A 144 -4.15 4.09 11.14
N GLU A 145 -5.27 3.76 10.48
CA GLU A 145 -6.62 3.79 11.10
C GLU A 145 -6.71 2.84 12.31
N HIS A 146 -6.08 1.67 12.18
CA HIS A 146 -6.01 0.68 13.26
C HIS A 146 -5.21 1.17 14.49
N ILE A 147 -4.35 2.17 14.34
CA ILE A 147 -3.54 2.70 15.43
C ILE A 147 -4.28 3.77 16.19
N GLU A 148 -4.99 4.68 15.52
CA GLU A 148 -5.93 5.60 16.17
C GLU A 148 -6.94 4.82 17.04
N GLN A 149 -7.52 3.76 16.47
CA GLN A 149 -8.42 2.87 17.22
C GLN A 149 -7.71 2.18 18.40
N SER A 150 -6.47 1.72 18.20
CA SER A 150 -5.69 1.11 19.28
C SER A 150 -5.34 2.11 20.38
N ILE A 151 -5.01 3.36 20.05
CA ILE A 151 -4.76 4.44 21.02
C ILE A 151 -6.03 4.66 21.82
N LEU A 152 -7.18 4.84 21.16
CA LEU A 152 -8.48 5.00 21.81
C LEU A 152 -8.79 3.82 22.77
N GLU A 153 -8.61 2.58 22.32
CA GLU A 153 -8.83 1.38 23.14
C GLU A 153 -7.92 1.34 24.39
N ASN A 154 -6.65 1.69 24.24
CA ASN A 154 -5.71 1.69 25.35
C ASN A 154 -5.98 2.84 26.34
N LEU A 155 -6.31 4.03 25.84
CA LEU A 155 -6.74 5.16 26.68
C LEU A 155 -8.01 4.82 27.47
N ALA A 156 -9.02 4.26 26.79
CA ALA A 156 -10.25 3.81 27.43
C ALA A 156 -9.97 2.77 28.51
N LYS A 157 -9.06 1.82 28.26
CA LYS A 157 -8.64 0.81 29.25
C LYS A 157 -7.97 1.45 30.48
N HIS A 158 -7.09 2.44 30.29
CA HIS A 158 -6.43 3.14 31.40
C HIS A 158 -7.42 3.85 32.33
N TRP A 159 -8.56 4.27 31.78
CA TRP A 159 -9.60 4.95 32.54
C TRP A 159 -10.85 4.08 32.82
N ASN A 160 -10.77 2.78 32.54
CA ASN A 160 -11.88 1.82 32.72
C ASN A 160 -13.19 2.25 32.01
N LEU A 161 -13.08 2.87 30.85
CA LEU A 161 -14.20 3.33 30.03
C LEU A 161 -14.65 2.21 29.08
N LYS A 162 -15.97 2.00 28.98
CA LYS A 162 -16.56 0.99 28.10
C LYS A 162 -16.89 1.59 26.73
N ILE A 163 -16.06 1.29 25.75
CA ILE A 163 -16.23 1.76 24.36
C ILE A 163 -16.82 0.69 23.42
N ASP A 164 -17.20 -0.47 23.95
CA ASP A 164 -17.71 -1.62 23.16
C ASP A 164 -18.97 -1.29 22.35
N LYS A 165 -19.75 -0.30 22.80
CA LYS A 165 -20.98 0.14 22.15
C LYS A 165 -20.75 1.15 21.02
N LEU A 166 -19.54 1.68 20.87
CA LEU A 166 -19.23 2.63 19.80
C LEU A 166 -19.20 1.91 18.44
N GLN A 167 -19.94 2.45 17.48
CA GLN A 167 -19.86 2.04 16.08
C GLN A 167 -18.51 2.44 15.48
N SER A 168 -18.09 1.77 14.41
CA SER A 168 -16.80 2.03 13.74
C SER A 168 -16.61 3.49 13.35
N GLU A 169 -17.66 4.13 12.81
CA GLU A 169 -17.62 5.54 12.43
C GLU A 169 -17.38 6.47 13.63
N GLN A 170 -18.00 6.17 14.78
CA GLN A 170 -17.81 6.93 16.01
C GLN A 170 -16.40 6.74 16.58
N ARG A 171 -15.85 5.52 16.50
CA ARG A 171 -14.48 5.23 16.92
C ARG A 171 -13.46 6.00 16.08
N ASN A 172 -13.65 5.99 14.76
CA ASN A 172 -12.77 6.70 13.83
C ASN A 172 -12.83 8.20 14.09
N LYS A 173 -14.04 8.77 14.17
CA LYS A 173 -14.19 10.19 14.48
C LYS A 173 -13.52 10.57 15.80
N LEU A 174 -13.69 9.76 16.84
CA LEU A 174 -13.06 10.00 18.14
C LEU A 174 -11.53 9.86 18.06
N GLY A 175 -11.00 8.93 17.26
CA GLY A 175 -9.57 8.82 16.96
C GLY A 175 -9.01 10.11 16.35
N VAL A 176 -9.67 10.63 15.30
CA VAL A 176 -9.31 11.91 14.67
C VAL A 176 -9.41 13.09 15.64
N ASP A 177 -10.45 13.15 16.47
CA ASP A 177 -10.61 14.22 17.47
C ASP A 177 -9.48 14.18 18.53
N ILE A 178 -9.01 12.99 18.89
CA ILE A 178 -7.86 12.82 19.80
C ILE A 178 -6.56 13.28 19.13
N GLU A 179 -6.30 12.85 17.89
CA GLU A 179 -5.12 13.29 17.13
C GLU A 179 -5.08 14.81 16.99
N LYS A 180 -6.22 15.43 16.67
CA LYS A 180 -6.33 16.88 16.59
C LYS A 180 -6.00 17.57 17.92
N ALA A 181 -6.47 17.05 19.05
CA ALA A 181 -6.13 17.60 20.36
C ALA A 181 -4.63 17.49 20.68
N ILE A 182 -4.00 16.37 20.27
CA ILE A 182 -2.55 16.18 20.38
C ILE A 182 -1.82 17.23 19.55
N ASP A 183 -2.17 17.37 18.27
CA ASP A 183 -1.52 18.27 17.32
C ASP A 183 -1.66 19.73 17.72
N GLU A 184 -2.85 20.16 18.14
CA GLU A 184 -3.10 21.54 18.56
C GLU A 184 -2.20 21.93 19.75
N LEU A 185 -2.03 21.03 20.71
CA LEU A 185 -1.20 21.31 21.87
C LEU A 185 0.30 21.21 21.57
N CYS A 186 0.71 20.21 20.78
CA CYS A 186 2.09 20.09 20.28
C CYS A 186 2.52 21.33 19.50
N PHE A 187 1.65 21.82 18.61
CA PHE A 187 1.87 23.06 17.85
C PHE A 187 1.99 24.27 18.78
N LYS A 188 1.11 24.40 19.76
CA LYS A 188 1.12 25.52 20.72
C LYS A 188 2.40 25.58 21.56
N GLU A 189 2.94 24.43 21.97
CA GLU A 189 4.20 24.35 22.72
C GLU A 189 5.45 24.20 21.83
N ASN A 190 5.27 24.18 20.50
CA ASN A 190 6.34 24.01 19.51
C ASN A 190 7.18 22.73 19.75
N VAL A 191 6.50 21.61 19.95
CA VAL A 191 7.10 20.28 20.11
C VAL A 191 6.55 19.31 19.07
N GLU A 192 7.37 18.33 18.68
CA GLU A 192 7.00 17.36 17.62
C GLU A 192 6.08 16.23 18.14
N ILE A 193 6.18 15.86 19.42
CA ILE A 193 5.45 14.74 20.01
C ILE A 193 4.95 15.08 21.41
N ALA A 194 3.82 14.49 21.83
CA ALA A 194 3.20 14.78 23.13
C ALA A 194 4.09 14.42 24.33
N LEU A 195 5.02 13.48 24.19
CA LEU A 195 6.04 13.17 25.21
C LEU A 195 6.93 14.37 25.56
N ASN A 196 7.11 15.31 24.63
CA ASN A 196 7.97 16.48 24.80
C ASN A 196 7.22 17.71 25.34
N LEU A 197 5.90 17.63 25.53
CA LEU A 197 5.11 18.67 26.18
C LEU A 197 5.60 18.94 27.61
N SER A 198 5.38 20.16 28.08
CA SER A 198 5.51 20.55 29.48
C SER A 198 4.66 19.66 30.40
N ASP A 199 4.98 19.59 31.69
CA ASP A 199 4.19 18.78 32.64
C ASP A 199 2.74 19.27 32.74
N GLU A 200 2.54 20.59 32.65
CA GLU A 200 1.23 21.23 32.54
C GLU A 200 0.53 20.87 31.24
N GLY A 201 1.22 20.93 30.10
CA GLY A 201 0.71 20.54 28.79
C GLY A 201 0.25 19.08 28.77
N LYS A 202 1.07 18.17 29.29
CA LYS A 202 0.74 16.75 29.45
C LYS A 202 -0.52 16.52 30.27
N LYS A 203 -0.66 17.21 31.41
CA LYS A 203 -1.87 17.16 32.23
C LYS A 203 -3.08 17.72 31.47
N CYS A 204 -2.91 18.81 30.71
CA CYS A 204 -3.98 19.42 29.94
C CYS A 204 -4.50 18.46 28.86
N LEU A 205 -3.59 17.89 28.06
CA LEU A 205 -3.92 16.94 27.01
C LEU A 205 -4.64 15.71 27.55
N ALA A 206 -4.13 15.13 28.64
CA ALA A 206 -4.76 13.97 29.28
C ALA A 206 -6.20 14.27 29.72
N LYS A 207 -6.46 15.46 30.28
CA LYS A 207 -7.81 15.89 30.68
C LYS A 207 -8.73 16.10 29.49
N GLU A 208 -8.24 16.78 28.46
CA GLU A 208 -8.99 17.07 27.24
C GLU A 208 -9.40 15.78 26.53
N VAL A 209 -8.45 14.87 26.30
CA VAL A 209 -8.71 13.57 25.68
C VAL A 209 -9.66 12.73 26.53
N CYS A 210 -9.46 12.69 27.85
CA CYS A 210 -10.40 12.02 28.75
C CYS A 210 -11.83 12.59 28.62
N HIS A 211 -11.96 13.91 28.55
CA HIS A 211 -13.25 14.57 28.41
C HIS A 211 -13.92 14.28 27.06
N LEU A 212 -13.15 14.25 25.97
CA LEU A 212 -13.63 13.89 24.63
C LEU A 212 -14.22 12.47 24.63
N ILE A 213 -13.48 11.50 25.19
CA ILE A 213 -13.97 10.11 25.26
C ILE A 213 -15.23 10.03 26.12
N CYS A 214 -15.22 10.56 27.34
CA CYS A 214 -16.38 10.54 28.26
C CYS A 214 -17.63 11.14 27.62
N THR A 215 -17.49 12.27 26.94
CA THR A 215 -18.61 12.95 26.27
C THR A 215 -19.17 12.11 25.14
N THR A 216 -18.29 11.51 24.33
CA THR A 216 -18.69 10.68 23.18
C THR A 216 -19.43 9.43 23.60
N ILE A 217 -19.02 8.78 24.70
CA ILE A 217 -19.69 7.57 25.22
C ILE A 217 -20.83 7.88 26.22
N ASN A 218 -21.09 9.16 26.50
CA ASN A 218 -22.04 9.60 27.53
C ASN A 218 -21.78 8.96 28.92
N SER A 219 -20.50 8.91 29.32
CA SER A 219 -20.06 8.40 30.63
C SER A 219 -19.92 9.54 31.63
N PRO A 220 -20.10 9.28 32.95
CA PRO A 220 -19.67 10.19 33.99
C PRO A 220 -18.21 10.63 33.79
N LYS A 221 -17.92 11.86 34.22
CA LYS A 221 -16.55 12.38 34.24
C LYS A 221 -15.70 11.53 35.18
N ILE A 222 -14.45 11.29 34.77
CA ILE A 222 -13.45 10.62 35.60
C ILE A 222 -12.85 11.63 36.57
N ASP A 223 -12.48 11.15 37.75
CA ASP A 223 -11.89 11.98 38.78
C ASP A 223 -10.53 12.55 38.38
N ILE A 224 -10.23 13.77 38.80
CA ILE A 224 -9.05 14.49 38.34
C ILE A 224 -7.76 13.86 38.88
N GLU A 225 -7.81 13.29 40.08
CA GLU A 225 -6.73 12.54 40.70
C GLU A 225 -6.36 11.31 39.86
N VAL A 226 -7.35 10.56 39.37
CA VAL A 226 -7.13 9.39 38.51
C VAL A 226 -6.46 9.79 37.19
N ILE A 227 -6.90 10.92 36.60
CA ILE A 227 -6.26 11.46 35.39
C ILE A 227 -4.80 11.82 35.71
N ASN A 228 -4.54 12.54 36.79
CA ASN A 228 -3.21 12.98 37.20
C ASN A 228 -2.25 11.79 37.45
N GLU A 229 -2.73 10.72 38.07
CA GLU A 229 -1.96 9.49 38.31
C GLU A 229 -1.60 8.74 37.02
N THR A 230 -2.45 8.86 35.98
CA THR A 230 -2.28 8.13 34.71
C THR A 230 -1.56 8.93 33.61
N VAL A 231 -1.34 10.25 33.79
CA VAL A 231 -0.76 11.18 32.79
C VAL A 231 0.44 10.59 32.06
N LYS A 232 1.44 10.10 32.80
CA LYS A 232 2.68 9.59 32.19
C LYS A 232 2.41 8.45 31.22
N THR A 233 1.51 7.54 31.58
CA THR A 233 1.20 6.36 30.77
C THR A 233 0.35 6.72 29.56
N VAL A 234 -0.69 7.55 29.75
CA VAL A 234 -1.58 7.95 28.64
C VAL A 234 -0.87 8.86 27.63
N ILE A 235 0.05 9.73 28.07
CA ILE A 235 0.88 10.53 27.15
C ILE A 235 1.78 9.64 26.31
N ARG A 236 2.32 8.58 26.91
CA ARG A 236 3.10 7.60 26.14
C ARG A 236 2.24 6.87 25.10
N GLU A 237 0.99 6.53 25.42
CA GLU A 237 0.04 5.97 24.44
C GLU A 237 -0.26 6.94 23.29
N MET A 238 -0.41 8.23 23.58
CA MET A 238 -0.65 9.28 22.59
C MET A 238 0.59 9.66 21.77
N SER A 239 1.78 9.22 22.19
CA SER A 239 3.06 9.54 21.54
C SER A 239 3.66 8.33 20.82
N ARG A 240 2.80 7.49 20.24
CA ARG A 240 3.26 6.31 19.50
C ARG A 240 4.14 6.74 18.32
N VAL A 241 5.25 6.01 18.14
CA VAL A 241 6.13 6.25 16.99
C VAL A 241 5.53 5.60 15.76
N GLU A 242 5.37 6.40 14.71
CA GLU A 242 4.78 6.00 13.44
C GLU A 242 5.65 6.40 12.25
N ALA A 243 5.64 5.56 11.20
CA ALA A 243 6.41 5.77 9.98
C ALA A 243 5.62 5.39 8.73
N TRP A 244 4.45 6.01 8.54
CA TRP A 244 3.66 5.82 7.34
C TRP A 244 4.38 6.36 6.11
N ILE A 245 4.37 5.55 5.05
CA ILE A 245 4.78 5.95 3.73
C ILE A 245 3.51 6.17 2.92
N PHE A 246 3.05 7.42 2.85
CA PHE A 246 1.81 7.77 2.15
C PHE A 246 1.83 7.38 0.67
N ARG A 247 0.65 7.24 0.04
CA ARG A 247 0.52 6.76 -1.34
C ARG A 247 1.30 7.58 -2.37
N ASP A 248 1.30 8.90 -2.21
CA ASP A 248 2.08 9.79 -3.09
C ASP A 248 3.58 9.63 -2.85
N TRP A 249 3.98 9.39 -1.59
CA TRP A 249 5.38 9.12 -1.27
C TRP A 249 5.83 7.78 -1.83
N GLN A 250 5.01 6.73 -1.76
CA GLN A 250 5.31 5.43 -2.38
C GLN A 250 5.50 5.59 -3.89
N SER A 251 4.67 6.40 -4.55
CA SER A 251 4.78 6.66 -5.99
C SER A 251 6.10 7.35 -6.33
N ALA A 252 6.44 8.43 -5.60
CA ALA A 252 7.67 9.18 -5.81
C ALA A 252 8.93 8.36 -5.48
N LEU A 253 8.91 7.59 -4.38
CA LEU A 253 9.97 6.65 -4.02
C LEU A 253 10.14 5.56 -5.09
N GLY A 254 9.03 5.09 -5.68
CA GLY A 254 9.08 4.18 -6.81
C GLY A 254 9.66 4.82 -8.06
N ASP A 255 9.30 6.08 -8.35
CA ASP A 255 9.83 6.85 -9.49
C ASP A 255 11.34 7.08 -9.36
N MET A 256 11.84 7.37 -8.16
CA MET A 256 13.26 7.49 -7.84
C MET A 256 14.04 6.18 -8.12
N MET A 257 13.36 5.03 -8.00
CA MET A 257 13.99 3.72 -8.13
C MET A 257 13.98 3.15 -9.55
N ILE A 258 13.32 3.80 -10.51
CA ILE A 258 13.16 3.26 -11.88
C ILE A 258 13.97 4.06 -12.90
N LYS A 259 14.48 3.36 -13.90
CA LYS A 259 15.07 3.93 -15.12
C LYS A 259 14.46 3.30 -16.36
N LYS A 260 14.58 3.97 -17.50
CA LYS A 260 14.20 3.38 -18.78
C LYS A 260 15.06 2.14 -19.02
N ALA A 261 14.43 1.03 -19.39
CA ALA A 261 15.12 -0.19 -19.70
C ALA A 261 15.93 -0.03 -21.00
N SER A 262 16.98 -0.84 -21.16
CA SER A 262 17.70 -0.91 -22.43
C SER A 262 16.81 -1.50 -23.54
N ASN A 263 17.15 -1.20 -24.79
CA ASN A 263 16.41 -1.65 -25.98
C ASN A 263 16.31 -3.19 -26.10
N ASP A 264 17.12 -3.94 -25.36
CA ASP A 264 17.21 -5.40 -25.42
C ASP A 264 16.25 -6.11 -24.45
N THR A 265 15.40 -5.37 -23.72
CA THR A 265 14.45 -5.96 -22.77
C THR A 265 13.00 -5.76 -23.20
N ASP A 266 12.14 -6.72 -22.86
CA ASP A 266 10.71 -6.63 -23.14
C ASP A 266 9.97 -5.59 -22.25
N ARG A 267 10.61 -5.10 -21.18
CA ARG A 267 10.05 -4.14 -20.22
C ARG A 267 10.41 -2.72 -20.61
N LYS A 268 9.56 -1.74 -20.26
CA LYS A 268 9.88 -0.32 -20.46
C LYS A 268 10.77 0.25 -19.35
N PHE A 269 10.66 -0.30 -18.15
CA PHE A 269 11.34 0.20 -16.96
C PHE A 269 12.07 -0.93 -16.24
N GLU A 270 13.22 -0.58 -15.68
CA GLU A 270 14.05 -1.42 -14.82
C GLU A 270 14.29 -0.68 -13.51
N VAL A 271 14.42 -1.41 -12.40
CA VAL A 271 14.82 -0.83 -11.12
C VAL A 271 16.33 -0.64 -11.08
N ILE A 272 16.78 0.48 -10.52
CA ILE A 272 18.20 0.78 -10.35
C ILE A 272 18.88 -0.26 -9.46
N GLY A 273 20.17 -0.53 -9.73
CA GLY A 273 20.95 -1.47 -8.93
C GLY A 273 21.36 -0.88 -7.58
N PHE A 274 21.83 -1.73 -6.66
CA PHE A 274 22.27 -1.29 -5.33
C PHE A 274 23.37 -0.22 -5.37
N LYS A 275 24.31 -0.30 -6.34
CA LYS A 275 25.35 0.71 -6.53
C LYS A 275 24.77 2.11 -6.83
N GLU A 276 23.79 2.17 -7.73
CA GLU A 276 23.12 3.41 -8.11
C GLU A 276 22.29 3.95 -6.94
N PHE A 277 21.62 3.06 -6.21
CA PHE A 277 20.92 3.42 -4.98
C PHE A 277 21.85 3.97 -3.90
N GLU A 278 23.04 3.38 -3.65
CA GLU A 278 23.99 3.91 -2.66
C GLU A 278 24.41 5.35 -3.00
N GLN A 279 24.56 5.68 -4.29
CA GLN A 279 24.86 7.05 -4.71
C GLN A 279 23.74 8.03 -4.33
N ILE A 280 22.47 7.61 -4.50
CA ILE A 280 21.30 8.39 -4.08
C ILE A 280 21.24 8.48 -2.54
N TYR A 281 21.44 7.36 -1.86
CA TYR A 281 21.34 7.27 -0.40
C TYR A 281 22.34 8.18 0.32
N PHE A 282 23.57 8.25 -0.19
CA PHE A 282 24.62 9.12 0.34
C PHE A 282 24.74 10.45 -0.40
N SER A 283 23.76 10.80 -1.24
CA SER A 283 23.73 12.07 -1.95
C SER A 283 23.56 13.22 -0.97
N GLU A 284 24.28 14.31 -1.22
CA GLU A 284 24.10 15.56 -0.48
C GLU A 284 22.96 16.42 -1.05
N GLU A 285 22.42 16.04 -2.21
CA GLU A 285 21.37 16.76 -2.91
C GLU A 285 20.07 16.83 -2.07
N PRO A 286 19.46 18.02 -1.90
CA PRO A 286 18.29 18.18 -1.03
C PRO A 286 17.09 17.33 -1.44
N GLU A 287 16.91 17.06 -2.74
CA GLU A 287 15.80 16.26 -3.24
C GLU A 287 15.95 14.78 -2.84
N ASP A 288 17.14 14.20 -3.06
CA ASP A 288 17.43 12.81 -2.70
C ASP A 288 17.28 12.62 -1.17
N LYS A 289 17.90 13.50 -0.39
CA LYS A 289 17.82 13.46 1.08
C LYS A 289 16.40 13.46 1.60
N LYS A 290 15.55 14.35 1.07
CA LYS A 290 14.14 14.43 1.47
C LYS A 290 13.41 13.10 1.31
N TRP A 291 13.66 12.38 0.21
CA TRP A 291 13.02 11.10 -0.05
C TRP A 291 13.62 9.96 0.78
N ILE A 292 14.93 9.95 0.96
CA ILE A 292 15.62 8.98 1.82
C ILE A 292 15.19 9.15 3.28
N GLU A 293 15.10 10.37 3.80
CA GLU A 293 14.63 10.63 5.17
C GLU A 293 13.21 10.09 5.41
N ARG A 294 12.32 10.20 4.42
CA ARG A 294 10.94 9.70 4.53
C ARG A 294 10.88 8.19 4.71
N ILE A 295 11.69 7.43 3.96
CA ILE A 295 11.74 5.96 4.11
C ILE A 295 12.57 5.53 5.32
N ASP A 296 13.60 6.30 5.68
CA ASP A 296 14.48 5.99 6.82
C ASP A 296 13.72 6.05 8.15
N ARG A 297 12.65 6.85 8.27
CA ARG A 297 11.76 6.84 9.44
C ARG A 297 11.25 5.45 9.81
N LEU A 298 11.07 4.57 8.83
CA LEU A 298 10.63 3.20 9.06
C LEU A 298 11.69 2.39 9.83
N PHE A 299 12.97 2.70 9.65
CA PHE A 299 14.10 1.90 10.16
C PHE A 299 14.83 2.54 11.33
N LYS A 300 14.90 3.88 11.37
CA LYS A 300 15.76 4.63 12.27
C LYS A 300 15.41 4.37 13.74
N ASN A 301 16.38 3.92 14.52
CA ASN A 301 16.23 3.63 15.94
C ASN A 301 15.03 2.71 16.25
N LEU A 302 14.84 1.66 15.45
CA LEU A 302 13.80 0.67 15.66
C LEU A 302 14.35 -0.52 16.47
N ASP A 303 13.77 -0.77 17.63
CA ASP A 303 14.05 -1.95 18.44
C ASP A 303 13.00 -3.05 18.22
N VAL A 304 13.29 -3.98 17.33
CA VAL A 304 12.43 -5.14 17.05
C VAL A 304 12.58 -6.28 18.06
N SER A 305 13.54 -6.19 18.99
CA SER A 305 13.75 -7.21 20.03
C SER A 305 12.76 -7.07 21.18
N ILE A 306 12.12 -5.90 21.29
CA ILE A 306 11.13 -5.58 22.30
C ILE A 306 9.78 -5.47 21.60
N ASP A 307 8.75 -6.09 22.18
CA ASP A 307 7.37 -5.84 21.78
C ASP A 307 6.92 -4.50 22.39
N ASP A 308 7.46 -3.40 21.84
CA ASP A 308 7.11 -2.06 22.31
C ASP A 308 5.79 -1.61 21.69
N ARG A 309 4.72 -1.70 22.47
CA ARG A 309 3.39 -1.20 22.09
C ARG A 309 3.37 0.29 21.74
N PHE A 310 4.41 1.04 22.11
CA PHE A 310 4.56 2.47 21.83
C PHE A 310 5.31 2.76 20.52
N ASP A 311 5.77 1.72 19.80
CA ASP A 311 6.38 1.84 18.48
C ASP A 311 5.63 0.96 17.47
N ALA A 312 4.77 1.59 16.67
CA ALA A 312 3.92 0.89 15.72
C ALA A 312 4.71 0.25 14.56
N ARG A 313 5.97 0.67 14.35
CA ARG A 313 6.79 0.22 13.23
C ARG A 313 7.10 -1.27 13.31
N THR A 314 7.26 -1.83 14.51
CA THR A 314 7.46 -3.28 14.68
C THR A 314 6.28 -4.07 14.12
N GLN A 315 5.04 -3.66 14.44
CA GLN A 315 3.84 -4.25 13.87
C GLN A 315 3.71 -3.96 12.37
N GLN A 316 4.07 -2.75 11.92
CA GLN A 316 4.14 -2.39 10.51
C GLN A 316 5.06 -3.33 9.73
N PHE A 317 6.25 -3.70 10.24
CA PHE A 317 7.13 -4.68 9.62
C PHE A 317 6.50 -6.08 9.52
N ARG A 318 5.72 -6.51 10.51
CA ARG A 318 4.95 -7.77 10.43
C ARG A 318 3.88 -7.68 9.33
N ASN A 319 3.20 -6.54 9.23
CA ASN A 319 2.20 -6.30 8.19
C ASN A 319 2.84 -6.28 6.79
N ILE A 320 3.99 -5.61 6.63
CA ILE A 320 4.78 -5.60 5.39
C ILE A 320 5.22 -7.01 5.04
N TYR A 321 5.70 -7.80 6.00
CA TYR A 321 6.08 -9.20 5.79
C TYR A 321 4.92 -10.02 5.22
N ASN A 322 3.77 -9.98 5.90
CA ASN A 322 2.58 -10.73 5.50
C ASN A 322 2.07 -10.28 4.13
N ALA A 323 2.04 -8.97 3.87
CA ALA A 323 1.59 -8.44 2.59
C ALA A 323 2.58 -8.79 1.45
N THR A 324 3.89 -8.78 1.71
CA THR A 324 4.92 -9.21 0.76
C THR A 324 4.81 -10.71 0.46
N TYR A 325 4.52 -11.53 1.47
CA TYR A 325 4.27 -12.96 1.30
C TYR A 325 3.02 -13.21 0.44
N ASN A 326 1.92 -12.50 0.72
CA ASN A 326 0.69 -12.60 -0.08
C ASN A 326 0.91 -12.16 -1.53
N LEU A 327 1.72 -11.13 -1.75
CA LEU A 327 2.15 -10.69 -3.08
C LEU A 327 2.93 -11.80 -3.80
N LEU A 328 3.91 -12.41 -3.13
CA LEU A 328 4.69 -13.53 -3.66
C LEU A 328 3.79 -14.73 -4.02
N GLU A 329 2.87 -15.08 -3.13
CA GLU A 329 1.93 -16.18 -3.34
C GLU A 329 1.01 -15.91 -4.54
N ALA A 330 0.47 -14.69 -4.65
CA ALA A 330 -0.36 -14.29 -5.79
C ALA A 330 0.42 -14.41 -7.12
N TYR A 331 1.67 -13.96 -7.18
CA TYR A 331 2.51 -14.12 -8.38
C TYR A 331 2.84 -15.58 -8.69
N SER A 332 3.05 -16.42 -7.67
CA SER A 332 3.36 -17.85 -7.87
C SER A 332 2.19 -18.64 -8.48
N LYS A 333 0.94 -18.21 -8.24
CA LYS A 333 -0.28 -18.84 -8.75
C LYS A 333 -0.54 -18.51 -10.23
N VAL A 334 -0.01 -17.40 -10.73
CA VAL A 334 -0.13 -17.05 -12.14
C VAL A 334 0.79 -17.98 -12.93
N LYS A 335 0.22 -18.87 -13.78
CA LYS A 335 0.88 -19.93 -14.60
C LYS A 335 1.93 -19.41 -15.62
N THR A 336 2.81 -18.52 -15.22
CA THR A 336 3.60 -17.69 -16.14
C THR A 336 4.98 -17.32 -15.63
N SER A 337 5.30 -17.55 -14.36
CA SER A 337 6.66 -17.33 -13.87
C SER A 337 7.50 -18.58 -14.17
N ASN A 338 8.64 -18.39 -14.85
CA ASN A 338 9.67 -19.41 -15.00
C ASN A 338 10.44 -19.65 -13.67
N ILE A 339 10.11 -18.92 -12.60
CA ILE A 339 10.64 -19.20 -11.27
C ILE A 339 9.80 -20.33 -10.66
N HIS A 340 10.38 -21.52 -10.63
CA HIS A 340 9.92 -22.57 -9.75
C HIS A 340 10.36 -22.26 -8.32
N LEU A 341 9.59 -21.44 -7.60
CA LEU A 341 9.69 -21.45 -6.14
C LEU A 341 9.23 -22.83 -5.69
N THR A 342 10.13 -23.60 -5.07
CA THR A 342 9.74 -24.88 -4.51
C THR A 342 8.69 -24.64 -3.43
N ALA A 343 7.71 -25.54 -3.31
CA ALA A 343 6.70 -25.45 -2.25
C ALA A 343 7.35 -25.36 -0.85
N ASN A 344 8.54 -25.94 -0.69
CA ASN A 344 9.34 -25.85 0.53
C ASN A 344 9.86 -24.43 0.79
N ALA A 345 10.39 -23.73 -0.23
CA ALA A 345 10.85 -22.35 -0.07
C ALA A 345 9.70 -21.39 0.33
N LEU A 346 8.50 -21.60 -0.23
CA LEU A 346 7.31 -20.83 0.18
C LEU A 346 6.89 -21.19 1.61
N LYS A 347 6.94 -22.46 1.99
CA LYS A 347 6.62 -22.91 3.35
C LYS A 347 7.56 -22.30 4.38
N ASP A 348 8.86 -22.26 4.09
CA ASP A 348 9.87 -21.65 4.96
C ASP A 348 9.61 -20.15 5.13
N LEU A 349 9.14 -19.46 4.09
CA LEU A 349 8.77 -18.04 4.14
C LEU A 349 7.39 -17.77 4.76
N LYS A 350 6.58 -18.78 5.06
CA LYS A 350 5.23 -18.54 5.60
C LYS A 350 5.23 -18.12 7.07
N GLN A 351 6.25 -18.48 7.84
CA GLN A 351 6.36 -18.15 9.26
C GLN A 351 7.38 -17.03 9.44
N LEU A 352 6.96 -15.92 10.05
CA LEU A 352 7.85 -14.85 10.50
C LEU A 352 8.48 -15.23 11.84
#